data_AF-A0A2W4LYB4-F1
#
_entry.id   AF-A0A2W4LYB4-F1
#
_cell.length_a   1.000
_cell.length_b   1.000
_cell.length_c   1.000
_cell.angle_alpha   90.00
_cell.angle_beta   90.00
_cell.angle_gamma   90.00
#
_symmetry.space_group_name_H-M   'P 1'
#
loop_
_entity.id
_entity.type
_entity.pdbx_description
1 polymer ?
#
loop_
_entity_poly.entity_id
_entity_poly.type
_entity_poly.pdbx_seq_one_letter_code
_entity_poly.pdbx_strand_id
1 'polypeptide(L)'
;MPGSKDDAPYDPREGPDLRYELKAADIVRELIEPDSWWRRRGSSAGTPTYRVVGKYITGVLNLRGAVLDMLLHFERCLFEHRPDVRESQLLGLSFSDCVLPGLRGRNLRCRNDLRLHRCVVRMTPAEHATEPGTSLTITPKRPDPGGPMPPG
;
A
#
# COMPACT_ATOMS: atom_id res chain seq x y z
N MET A 1 -11.16 -25.63 25.25
CA MET A 1 -12.15 -25.33 24.19
C MET A 1 -11.40 -24.69 23.03
N PRO A 2 -11.00 -25.43 21.98
CA PRO A 2 -10.36 -24.83 20.82
C PRO A 2 -11.44 -24.20 19.92
N GLY A 3 -11.26 -22.91 19.62
CA GLY A 3 -12.20 -22.08 18.86
C GLY A 3 -12.47 -22.61 17.46
N SER A 4 -13.73 -22.48 17.05
CA SER A 4 -14.22 -22.81 15.71
C SER A 4 -13.34 -22.20 14.61
N LYS A 5 -13.13 -22.93 13.52
CA LYS A 5 -12.41 -22.50 12.31
C LYS A 5 -12.95 -21.18 11.72
N ASP A 6 -14.17 -20.81 12.07
CA ASP A 6 -14.85 -19.57 11.68
C ASP A 6 -14.34 -18.29 12.39
N ASP A 7 -13.48 -18.40 13.42
CA ASP A 7 -12.85 -17.24 14.09
C ASP A 7 -11.38 -17.01 13.63
N ALA A 8 -10.90 -17.81 12.67
CA ALA A 8 -9.54 -17.68 12.16
C ALA A 8 -9.35 -16.31 11.49
N PRO A 9 -8.28 -15.55 11.81
CA PRO A 9 -7.99 -14.29 11.13
C PRO A 9 -7.85 -14.51 9.63
N TYR A 10 -8.48 -13.66 8.81
CA TYR A 10 -8.39 -13.74 7.35
C TYR A 10 -6.92 -13.83 6.89
N ASP A 11 -6.59 -14.92 6.20
CA ASP A 11 -5.28 -15.10 5.55
C ASP A 11 -5.41 -14.77 4.05
N PRO A 12 -4.82 -13.67 3.58
CA PRO A 12 -4.87 -13.28 2.17
C PRO A 12 -4.19 -14.28 1.23
N ARG A 13 -3.42 -15.24 1.76
CA ARG A 13 -2.72 -16.27 0.97
C ARG A 13 -3.61 -17.46 0.63
N GLU A 14 -4.67 -17.69 1.39
CA GLU A 14 -5.64 -18.77 1.13
C GLU A 14 -6.55 -18.43 -0.06
N GLY A 15 -6.78 -17.13 -0.29
CA GLY A 15 -7.50 -16.65 -1.46
C GLY A 15 -8.55 -15.58 -1.12
N PRO A 16 -9.38 -15.22 -2.12
CA PRO A 16 -10.45 -14.24 -1.93
C PRO A 16 -11.58 -14.81 -1.06
N ASP A 17 -12.00 -14.03 -0.06
CA ASP A 17 -13.19 -14.30 0.76
C ASP A 17 -14.07 -13.05 0.80
N LEU A 18 -15.29 -13.18 0.29
CA LEU A 18 -16.27 -12.09 0.21
C LEU A 18 -16.72 -11.59 1.59
N ARG A 19 -16.58 -12.40 2.65
CA ARG A 19 -16.87 -11.98 4.03
C ARG A 19 -15.96 -10.83 4.49
N TYR A 20 -14.76 -10.75 3.93
CA TYR A 20 -13.76 -9.74 4.24
C TYR A 20 -13.60 -8.72 3.10
N GLU A 21 -14.54 -8.69 2.15
CA GLU A 21 -14.52 -7.77 1.02
C GLU A 21 -14.51 -6.31 1.49
N LEU A 22 -13.63 -5.52 0.88
CA LEU A 22 -13.60 -4.07 0.98
C LEU A 22 -13.35 -3.49 -0.41
N LYS A 23 -14.30 -2.71 -0.92
CA LYS A 23 -14.13 -2.12 -2.26
C LYS A 23 -13.06 -1.04 -2.21
N ALA A 24 -12.13 -1.09 -3.16
CA ALA A 24 -11.10 -0.09 -3.31
C ALA A 24 -11.70 1.32 -3.48
N ALA A 25 -12.86 1.43 -4.14
CA ALA A 25 -13.59 2.70 -4.29
C ALA A 25 -14.01 3.30 -2.93
N ASP A 26 -14.36 2.48 -1.94
CA ASP A 26 -14.72 2.97 -0.61
C ASP A 26 -13.49 3.52 0.13
N ILE A 27 -12.33 2.86 -0.01
CA ILE A 27 -11.06 3.36 0.51
C ILE A 27 -10.70 4.70 -0.14
N VAL A 28 -10.79 4.79 -1.47
CA VAL A 28 -10.51 6.02 -2.22
C VAL A 28 -11.44 7.15 -1.78
N ARG A 29 -12.74 6.84 -1.63
CA ARG A 29 -13.73 7.80 -1.14
C ARG A 29 -13.34 8.34 0.24
N GLU A 30 -13.06 7.44 1.18
CA GLU A 30 -12.68 7.83 2.55
C GLU A 30 -11.36 8.60 2.61
N LEU A 31 -10.42 8.33 1.71
CA LEU A 31 -9.14 9.04 1.64
C LEU A 31 -9.24 10.41 0.96
N ILE A 32 -10.01 10.54 -0.11
CA ILE A 32 -9.99 11.74 -0.96
C ILE A 32 -11.04 12.77 -0.54
N GLU A 33 -12.18 12.34 0.01
CA GLU A 33 -13.31 13.23 0.26
C GLU A 33 -12.95 14.48 1.11
N PRO A 34 -13.56 15.65 0.81
CA PRO A 34 -13.29 16.89 1.53
C PRO A 34 -13.62 16.79 3.02
N ASP A 35 -14.65 16.00 3.33
CA ASP A 35 -15.15 15.73 4.68
C ASP A 35 -14.54 14.46 5.30
N SER A 36 -13.40 14.01 4.81
CA SER A 36 -12.70 12.91 5.45
C SER A 36 -12.28 13.31 6.87
N TRP A 37 -12.53 12.40 7.81
CA TRP A 37 -12.30 12.62 9.24
C TRP A 37 -10.86 13.07 9.55
N TRP A 38 -9.89 12.67 8.73
CA TRP A 38 -8.48 13.03 8.88
C TRP A 38 -8.16 14.49 8.48
N ARG A 39 -8.93 15.09 7.56
CA ARG A 39 -8.81 16.52 7.20
C ARG A 39 -9.34 17.42 8.30
N ARG A 40 -10.39 16.98 9.00
CA ARG A 40 -10.98 17.70 10.16
C ARG A 40 -10.16 17.56 11.44
N ARG A 41 -9.34 16.52 11.58
CA ARG A 41 -8.64 16.16 12.83
C ARG A 41 -7.36 16.95 13.11
N GLY A 42 -7.22 18.15 12.51
CA GLY A 42 -6.04 19.04 12.58
C GLY A 42 -4.96 18.64 13.59
N SER A 43 -3.83 18.13 13.10
CA SER A 43 -2.52 17.95 13.73
C SER A 43 -2.43 17.72 15.27
N SER A 44 -3.36 16.99 15.88
CA SER A 44 -3.26 16.67 17.31
C SER A 44 -2.46 15.38 17.53
N ALA A 45 -1.17 15.55 17.85
CA ALA A 45 -0.27 14.63 18.54
C ALA A 45 0.18 13.31 17.85
N GLY A 46 -0.11 13.09 16.56
CA GLY A 46 0.44 11.94 15.84
C GLY A 46 0.30 12.07 14.33
N THR A 47 1.18 11.38 13.60
CA THR A 47 1.05 11.24 12.16
C THR A 47 -0.26 10.52 11.83
N PRO A 48 -1.22 11.16 11.13
CA PRO A 48 -2.48 10.51 10.78
C PRO A 48 -2.16 9.24 9.98
N THR A 49 -2.77 8.13 10.39
CA THR A 49 -2.53 6.82 9.78
C THR A 49 -3.85 6.18 9.39
N TYR A 50 -3.99 5.86 8.11
CA TYR A 50 -5.10 5.07 7.58
C TYR A 50 -4.69 3.60 7.56
N ARG A 51 -5.36 2.76 8.36
CA ARG A 51 -4.99 1.35 8.52
C ARG A 51 -6.12 0.42 8.07
N VAL A 52 -5.79 -0.48 7.16
CA VAL A 52 -6.67 -1.56 6.68
C VAL A 52 -6.04 -2.89 7.05
N VAL A 53 -6.80 -3.78 7.70
CA VAL A 53 -6.29 -5.06 8.22
C VAL A 53 -7.22 -6.20 7.84
N GLY A 54 -6.67 -7.28 7.28
CA GLY A 54 -7.41 -8.52 7.07
C GLY A 54 -8.57 -8.37 6.10
N LYS A 55 -8.35 -7.70 4.96
CA LYS A 55 -9.39 -7.42 3.96
C LYS A 55 -9.04 -7.96 2.59
N TYR A 56 -10.06 -8.42 1.88
CA TYR A 56 -10.00 -8.69 0.45
C TYR A 56 -10.41 -7.42 -0.30
N ILE A 57 -9.43 -6.74 -0.90
CA ILE A 57 -9.63 -5.47 -1.59
C ILE A 57 -10.01 -5.74 -3.05
N THR A 58 -11.26 -5.44 -3.37
CA THR A 58 -11.84 -5.62 -4.71
C THR A 58 -11.86 -4.34 -5.51
N GLY A 59 -11.70 -4.44 -6.83
CA GLY A 59 -11.55 -3.29 -7.72
C GLY A 59 -10.15 -2.64 -7.65
N VAL A 60 -9.98 -1.52 -8.37
CA VAL A 60 -8.69 -0.84 -8.52
C VAL A 60 -8.54 0.25 -7.46
N LEU A 61 -7.53 0.13 -6.59
CA LEU A 61 -7.14 1.20 -5.67
C LEU A 61 -6.44 2.32 -6.45
N ASN A 62 -7.24 3.26 -6.95
CA ASN A 62 -6.76 4.39 -7.75
C ASN A 62 -6.53 5.62 -6.87
N LEU A 63 -5.28 5.85 -6.51
CA LEU A 63 -4.80 7.05 -5.81
C LEU A 63 -3.94 7.92 -6.74
N ARG A 64 -4.18 7.85 -8.06
CA ARG A 64 -3.41 8.61 -9.04
C ARG A 64 -3.52 10.12 -8.75
N GLY A 65 -2.37 10.79 -8.68
CA GLY A 65 -2.30 12.23 -8.40
C GLY A 65 -2.76 12.64 -6.99
N ALA A 66 -3.04 11.67 -6.11
CA ALA A 66 -3.50 11.97 -4.76
C ALA A 66 -2.39 12.60 -3.92
N VAL A 67 -2.74 13.61 -3.12
CA VAL A 67 -1.85 14.24 -2.14
C VAL A 67 -2.40 13.96 -0.75
N LEU A 68 -1.73 13.07 -0.03
CA LEU A 68 -2.14 12.57 1.28
C LEU A 68 -1.01 12.78 2.29
N ASP A 69 -1.23 13.68 3.25
CA ASP A 69 -0.31 13.94 4.37
C ASP A 69 -0.47 12.94 5.52
N MET A 70 -0.75 11.67 5.19
CA MET A 70 -0.98 10.59 6.14
C MET A 70 -0.29 9.30 5.72
N LEU A 71 0.00 8.44 6.70
CA LEU A 71 0.56 7.11 6.47
C LEU A 71 -0.56 6.16 6.05
N LEU A 72 -0.39 5.48 4.93
CA LEU A 72 -1.27 4.39 4.51
C LEU A 72 -0.65 3.07 4.94
N HIS A 73 -1.36 2.28 5.74
CA HIS A 73 -0.89 0.99 6.23
C HIS A 73 -1.90 -0.12 5.89
N PHE A 74 -1.50 -1.04 5.04
CA PHE A 74 -2.23 -2.25 4.71
C PHE A 74 -1.56 -3.46 5.35
N GLU A 75 -2.33 -4.27 6.05
CA GLU A 75 -1.83 -5.46 6.75
C GLU A 75 -2.72 -6.67 6.45
N ARG A 76 -2.13 -7.81 6.08
CA ARG A 76 -2.87 -9.04 5.76
C ARG A 76 -4.00 -8.82 4.75
N CYS A 77 -3.75 -8.00 3.74
CA CYS A 77 -4.73 -7.69 2.70
C CYS A 77 -4.43 -8.44 1.41
N LEU A 78 -5.47 -8.90 0.71
CA LEU A 78 -5.39 -9.45 -0.64
C LEU A 78 -5.92 -8.41 -1.62
N PHE A 79 -5.13 -8.05 -2.62
CA PHE A 79 -5.56 -7.13 -3.67
C PHE A 79 -5.93 -7.90 -4.92
N GLU A 80 -7.14 -7.66 -5.44
CA GLU A 80 -7.60 -8.24 -6.70
C GLU A 80 -6.87 -7.64 -7.91
N HIS A 81 -6.64 -6.32 -7.88
CA HIS A 81 -6.01 -5.58 -8.97
C HIS A 81 -4.81 -4.76 -8.50
N ARG A 82 -3.90 -4.46 -9.45
CA ARG A 82 -2.74 -3.61 -9.19
C ARG A 82 -3.15 -2.25 -8.61
N PRO A 83 -2.72 -1.91 -7.38
CA PRO A 83 -2.90 -0.57 -6.84
C PRO A 83 -2.19 0.46 -7.73
N ASP A 84 -2.89 1.55 -8.04
CA ASP A 84 -2.41 2.65 -8.87
C ASP A 84 -2.14 3.87 -7.98
N VAL A 85 -0.87 4.13 -7.73
CA VAL A 85 -0.36 5.28 -6.96
C VAL A 85 0.51 6.17 -7.86
N ARG A 86 0.22 6.22 -9.16
CA ARG A 86 0.98 7.06 -10.10
C ARG A 86 0.83 8.53 -9.76
N GLU A 87 1.92 9.29 -9.87
CA GLU A 87 1.94 10.75 -9.68
C GLU A 87 1.47 11.20 -8.29
N SER A 88 1.36 10.30 -7.32
CA SER A 88 0.86 10.61 -5.98
C SER A 88 1.96 11.06 -5.03
N GLN A 89 1.57 11.86 -4.04
CA GLN A 89 2.42 12.34 -2.97
C GLN A 89 1.84 11.86 -1.65
N LEU A 90 2.53 10.91 -1.02
CA LEU A 90 2.10 10.27 0.21
C LEU A 90 3.08 10.60 1.33
N LEU A 91 2.60 10.73 2.56
CA LEU A 91 3.49 10.80 3.71
C LEU A 91 4.26 9.49 3.87
N GLY A 92 3.60 8.35 3.71
CA GLY A 92 4.25 7.04 3.68
C GLY A 92 3.24 5.95 3.35
N LEU A 93 3.75 4.83 2.86
CA LEU A 93 2.95 3.71 2.38
C LEU A 93 3.58 2.40 2.86
N SER A 94 2.84 1.62 3.63
CA SER A 94 3.30 0.37 4.23
C SER A 94 2.36 -0.78 3.87
N PHE A 95 2.92 -1.85 3.32
CA PHE A 95 2.27 -3.12 3.10
C PHE A 95 2.95 -4.19 3.95
N SER A 96 2.18 -4.88 4.79
CA SER A 96 2.66 -5.94 5.68
C SER A 96 1.85 -7.22 5.44
N ASP A 97 2.51 -8.34 5.15
CA ASP A 97 1.86 -9.65 4.96
C ASP A 97 0.73 -9.62 3.90
N CYS A 98 0.84 -8.73 2.91
CA CYS A 98 -0.17 -8.55 1.87
C CYS A 98 0.15 -9.40 0.62
N VAL A 99 -0.89 -9.72 -0.14
CA VAL A 99 -0.78 -10.35 -1.46
C VAL A 99 -1.20 -9.31 -2.51
N LEU A 100 -0.27 -8.97 -3.40
CA LEU A 100 -0.42 -7.90 -4.38
C LEU A 100 -0.17 -8.44 -5.80
N PRO A 101 -0.96 -8.07 -6.81
CA PRO A 101 -0.64 -8.41 -8.20
C PRO A 101 0.48 -7.58 -8.83
N GLY A 102 0.97 -6.58 -8.09
CA GLY A 102 2.00 -5.63 -8.50
C GLY A 102 1.67 -4.26 -7.91
N LEU A 103 2.46 -3.23 -8.24
CA LEU A 103 2.23 -1.86 -7.81
C LEU A 103 2.53 -0.89 -8.95
N ARG A 104 1.58 -0.03 -9.32
CA ARG A 104 1.81 1.04 -10.30
C ARG A 104 2.22 2.31 -9.57
N GLY A 105 3.54 2.51 -9.46
CA GLY A 105 4.14 3.62 -8.69
C GLY A 105 4.89 4.67 -9.51
N ARG A 106 4.56 4.86 -10.81
CA ARG A 106 5.27 5.84 -11.65
C ARG A 106 5.16 7.25 -11.06
N ASN A 107 6.28 7.92 -10.85
CA ASN A 107 6.35 9.25 -10.21
C ASN A 107 5.74 9.32 -8.80
N LEU A 108 5.68 8.19 -8.08
CA LEU A 108 5.31 8.18 -6.66
C LEU A 108 6.36 8.93 -5.83
N ARG A 109 5.90 9.82 -4.95
CA ARG A 109 6.76 10.45 -3.92
C ARG A 109 6.26 10.09 -2.53
N CYS A 110 7.11 9.44 -1.75
CA CYS A 110 6.88 9.20 -0.33
C CYS A 110 7.78 10.14 0.49
N ARG A 111 7.20 10.88 1.44
CA ARG A 111 7.97 11.80 2.30
C ARG A 111 8.73 11.07 3.41
N ASN A 112 8.17 9.96 3.92
CA ASN A 112 8.75 9.13 4.97
C ASN A 112 9.30 7.83 4.36
N ASP A 113 8.47 6.80 4.24
CA ASP A 113 8.90 5.47 3.83
C ASP A 113 7.85 4.77 2.94
N LEU A 114 8.37 3.99 2.00
CA LEU A 114 7.62 2.94 1.29
C LEU A 114 8.10 1.60 1.84
N ARG A 115 7.25 0.89 2.59
CA ARG A 115 7.58 -0.43 3.16
C ARG A 115 6.76 -1.51 2.48
N LEU A 116 7.45 -2.56 2.05
CA LEU A 116 6.85 -3.84 1.68
C LEU A 116 7.50 -4.92 2.54
N HIS A 117 6.75 -5.45 3.50
CA HIS A 117 7.23 -6.40 4.47
C HIS A 117 6.44 -7.71 4.36
N ARG A 118 7.13 -8.83 4.14
CA ARG A 118 6.51 -10.17 3.96
C ARG A 118 5.36 -10.22 2.94
N CYS A 119 5.41 -9.33 1.95
CA CYS A 119 4.41 -9.27 0.90
C CYS A 119 4.72 -10.30 -0.19
N VAL A 120 3.67 -10.87 -0.78
CA VAL A 120 3.78 -11.79 -1.92
C VAL A 120 3.26 -11.08 -3.15
N VAL A 121 4.08 -11.01 -4.20
CA VAL A 121 3.63 -10.49 -5.50
C VAL A 121 3.14 -11.66 -6.34
N ARG A 122 1.82 -11.73 -6.59
CA ARG A 122 1.19 -12.77 -7.41
C ARG A 122 0.53 -12.13 -8.62
N MET A 123 1.25 -12.07 -9.74
CA MET A 123 0.69 -11.57 -10.99
C MET A 123 -0.36 -12.56 -11.51
N THR A 124 -1.55 -12.08 -11.82
CA THR A 124 -2.53 -12.88 -12.56
C THR A 124 -2.20 -12.84 -14.06
N PRO A 125 -2.43 -13.91 -14.83
CA PRO A 125 -2.14 -13.93 -16.27
C PRO A 125 -2.86 -12.82 -17.06
N ALA A 126 -4.01 -12.35 -16.58
CA ALA A 126 -4.78 -11.25 -17.17
C ALA A 126 -4.03 -9.90 -17.13
N GLU A 127 -3.06 -9.72 -16.23
CA GLU A 127 -2.33 -8.46 -16.08
C GLU A 127 -1.03 -8.37 -16.88
N HIS A 128 -0.51 -9.52 -17.35
CA HIS A 128 0.66 -9.60 -18.23
C HIS A 128 0.41 -8.99 -19.61
N ALA A 129 -0.84 -8.94 -20.07
CA ALA A 129 -1.16 -8.58 -21.45
C ALA A 129 -1.26 -7.07 -21.72
N THR A 130 -1.37 -6.21 -20.69
CA THR A 130 -1.81 -4.82 -20.91
C THR A 130 -0.68 -3.79 -20.95
N GLU A 131 0.49 -4.02 -20.34
CA GLU A 131 1.64 -3.10 -20.46
C GLU A 131 2.96 -3.88 -20.36
N PRO A 132 3.97 -3.62 -21.22
CA PRO A 132 5.29 -4.23 -21.09
C PRO A 132 5.83 -3.92 -19.68
N GLY A 133 6.09 -4.98 -18.92
CA GLY A 133 6.45 -4.92 -17.50
C GLY A 133 7.56 -3.89 -17.26
N THR A 134 7.18 -2.75 -16.68
CA THR A 134 8.15 -1.72 -16.32
C THR A 134 8.92 -2.22 -15.10
N SER A 135 10.17 -2.61 -15.34
CA SER A 135 11.13 -3.02 -14.31
C SER A 135 11.30 -1.92 -13.26
N LEU A 136 11.35 -2.30 -11.97
CA LEU A 136 11.69 -1.40 -10.88
C LEU A 136 13.22 -1.31 -10.76
N THR A 137 13.81 -0.21 -11.25
CA THR A 137 15.22 0.10 -10.99
C THR A 137 15.34 0.83 -9.65
N ILE A 138 15.82 0.15 -8.62
CA ILE A 138 16.21 0.80 -7.36
C ILE A 138 17.59 1.42 -7.59
N THR A 139 17.65 2.76 -7.66
CA THR A 139 18.93 3.47 -7.71
C THR A 139 19.29 3.89 -6.28
N PRO A 140 20.26 3.24 -5.61
CA PRO A 140 20.69 3.70 -4.30
C PRO A 140 21.27 5.11 -4.44
N LYS A 141 20.92 6.00 -3.50
CA LYS A 141 21.53 7.32 -3.40
C LYS A 141 23.04 7.12 -3.19
N ARG A 142 23.85 7.56 -4.15
CA ARG A 142 25.32 7.51 -4.08
C ARG A 142 25.75 8.22 -2.79
N PRO A 143 26.60 7.61 -1.93
CA PRO A 143 27.17 8.34 -0.81
C PRO A 143 28.01 9.51 -1.36
N ASP A 144 27.87 10.69 -0.76
CA ASP A 144 28.63 11.88 -1.15
C ASP A 144 30.14 11.57 -1.08
N PRO A 145 30.93 11.89 -2.11
CA PRO A 145 32.35 11.56 -2.18
C PRO A 145 33.25 12.37 -1.21
N GLY A 146 32.68 13.01 -0.19
CA GLY A 146 33.35 13.96 0.70
C GLY A 146 33.53 13.51 2.15
N GLY A 147 33.27 12.24 2.49
CA GLY A 147 33.46 11.74 3.86
C GLY A 147 34.94 11.58 4.22
N PRO A 148 35.42 12.06 5.39
CA PRO A 148 36.83 11.97 5.76
C PRO A 148 37.28 10.52 5.98
N MET A 149 38.45 10.20 5.43
CA MET A 149 39.14 8.91 5.55
C MET A 149 39.57 8.66 7.00
N PRO A 150 39.31 7.47 7.58
CA PRO A 150 39.77 7.16 8.94
C PRO A 150 41.30 6.97 8.98
N PRO A 151 41.98 7.40 10.05
CA PRO A 151 43.43 7.20 10.21
C PRO A 151 43.74 5.72 10.52
N GLY A 152 44.83 5.23 9.93
CA GLY A 152 45.37 3.88 10.16
C GLY A 152 46.30 3.79 11.37
#